data_AF-A0A2U2YX77-F1
#
_entry.id   AF-A0A2U2YX77-F1
#
_cell.length_a   1.000
_cell.length_b   1.000
_cell.length_c   1.000
_cell.angle_alpha   90.00
_cell.angle_beta   90.00
_cell.angle_gamma   90.00
#
_symmetry.space_group_name_H-M   'P 1'
#
loop_
_entity.id
_entity.type
_entity.pdbx_description
1 polymer ?
#
loop_
_entity_poly.entity_id
_entity_poly.type
_entity_poly.pdbx_seq_one_letter_code
_entity_poly.pdbx_strand_id
1 'polypeptide(L)'
;MTSPQHESYGEVNGVGGAVGADTPPQQSRLKGRVLMATGSALLLIGSLGVYGARLFISGTGGFLDAVLSNMVIVLIGGGVICGTGGLLYSRGQQHLQAPAEEVTAGDSRAPVLYLRSFEDDSVTKSSHLAGSYAIGSRQFTEEQELTLALSTAGPVIAVGQPGEQLPLLGAHRLYMDEDWQNRVIELMTGARLIVLRLGTTEGVWWEFEQALARVGPERLLLLVPSDPEDAYEHFRQRAHPRINLPALLDPPALGLRHSRMSVRGALFFGPGWTPHFIDFHRAPMPLMRGSEVRVEFVRKALEPVFAQLR
;
A
#
# COMPACT_ATOMS: atom_id res chain seq x y z
N MET A 1 22.95 -12.03 26.50
CA MET A 1 22.41 -13.16 25.73
C MET A 1 20.99 -13.40 26.23
N THR A 2 20.04 -12.67 25.64
CA THR A 2 18.62 -12.72 25.96
C THR A 2 17.95 -13.10 24.64
N SER A 3 17.39 -14.31 24.57
CA SER A 3 16.57 -14.73 23.43
C SER A 3 15.42 -13.73 23.24
N PRO A 4 15.22 -13.18 22.05
CA PRO A 4 14.02 -12.40 21.77
C PRO A 4 12.80 -13.34 21.75
N GLN A 5 11.74 -12.89 22.40
CA GLN A 5 10.46 -13.58 22.47
C GLN A 5 9.82 -13.63 21.08
N HIS A 6 9.26 -14.79 20.75
CA HIS A 6 8.56 -15.13 19.52
C HIS A 6 7.51 -14.07 19.11
N GLU A 7 7.73 -13.38 17.99
CA GLU A 7 6.62 -13.16 17.06
C GLU A 7 6.31 -14.53 16.44
N SER A 8 5.29 -15.20 16.97
CA SER A 8 4.86 -16.50 16.47
C SER A 8 4.27 -16.32 15.07
N TYR A 9 5.07 -16.69 14.08
CA TYR A 9 4.65 -16.92 12.70
C TYR A 9 3.82 -18.22 12.53
N GLY A 10 3.38 -18.84 13.63
CA GLY A 10 2.47 -19.97 13.58
C GLY A 10 2.34 -20.66 14.93
N GLU A 11 1.28 -20.37 15.68
CA GLU A 11 0.67 -21.36 16.58
C GLU A 11 -0.79 -20.99 16.84
N VAL A 12 -1.68 -21.45 15.96
CA VAL A 12 -3.10 -21.54 16.25
C VAL A 12 -3.35 -22.91 16.85
N ASN A 13 -3.31 -23.00 18.18
CA ASN A 13 -3.73 -24.20 18.88
C ASN A 13 -5.26 -24.21 19.05
N GLY A 14 -5.93 -25.16 18.37
CA GLY A 14 -7.21 -25.71 18.85
C GLY A 14 -8.34 -25.82 17.82
N VAL A 15 -8.36 -26.95 17.10
CA VAL A 15 -9.50 -27.56 16.38
C VAL A 15 -9.84 -26.95 15.02
N GLY A 16 -9.14 -27.41 13.97
CA GLY A 16 -9.61 -27.33 12.59
C GLY A 16 -8.52 -27.31 11.53
N GLY A 17 -8.01 -28.48 11.16
CA GLY A 17 -7.31 -28.74 9.89
C GLY A 17 -5.95 -28.05 9.69
N ALA A 18 -4.89 -28.86 9.56
CA ALA A 18 -3.59 -28.39 9.11
C ALA A 18 -3.68 -27.75 7.72
N VAL A 19 -3.71 -26.41 7.66
CA VAL A 19 -3.46 -25.64 6.45
C VAL A 19 -2.00 -25.22 6.53
N GLY A 20 -1.14 -25.96 5.83
CA GLY A 20 0.30 -25.78 5.87
C GLY A 20 0.76 -24.44 5.32
N ALA A 21 1.93 -24.00 5.80
CA ALA A 21 2.70 -22.85 5.34
C ALA A 21 3.02 -22.86 3.83
N ASP A 22 2.76 -23.98 3.15
CA ASP A 22 3.08 -24.25 1.74
C ASP A 22 1.93 -24.00 0.75
N THR A 23 0.79 -23.45 1.17
CA THR A 23 -0.33 -23.28 0.22
C THR A 23 -0.14 -21.98 -0.56
N PRO A 24 0.29 -22.00 -1.85
CA PRO A 24 0.33 -20.79 -2.65
C PRO A 24 -1.09 -20.18 -2.69
N PRO A 25 -1.21 -18.85 -2.75
CA PRO A 25 -2.50 -18.20 -2.78
C PRO A 25 -3.36 -18.80 -3.90
N GLN A 26 -4.67 -18.95 -3.65
CA GLN A 26 -5.61 -19.62 -4.55
C GLN A 26 -5.98 -18.74 -5.76
N GLN A 27 -4.96 -18.24 -6.46
CA GLN A 27 -5.11 -17.44 -7.65
C GLN A 27 -5.60 -18.30 -8.81
N SER A 28 -6.47 -17.73 -9.63
CA SER A 28 -6.96 -18.39 -10.84
C SER A 28 -7.19 -17.32 -11.89
N ARG A 29 -6.41 -17.38 -12.99
CA ARG A 29 -6.49 -16.38 -14.06
C ARG A 29 -7.90 -16.32 -14.67
N LEU A 30 -8.60 -17.45 -14.77
CA LEU A 30 -9.98 -17.50 -15.25
C LEU A 30 -10.94 -16.81 -14.26
N LYS A 31 -10.91 -17.18 -12.97
CA LYS A 31 -11.74 -16.53 -11.94
C LYS A 31 -11.46 -15.03 -11.87
N GLY A 32 -10.20 -14.63 -11.95
CA GLY A 32 -9.78 -13.23 -11.95
C GLY A 32 -10.36 -12.43 -13.12
N ARG A 33 -10.27 -12.96 -14.35
CA ARG A 33 -10.86 -12.31 -15.54
C ARG A 33 -12.38 -12.18 -15.45
N VAL A 34 -13.06 -13.23 -14.99
CA VAL A 34 -14.52 -13.23 -14.80
C VAL A 34 -14.93 -12.20 -13.75
N LEU A 35 -14.27 -12.18 -12.58
CA LEU A 35 -14.55 -11.23 -11.50
C LEU A 35 -14.29 -9.77 -11.94
N MET A 36 -13.22 -9.51 -12.68
CA MET A 36 -12.98 -8.18 -13.25
C MET A 36 -14.08 -7.78 -14.23
N ALA A 37 -14.45 -8.65 -15.18
CA ALA A 37 -15.49 -8.35 -16.17
C ALA A 37 -16.85 -8.06 -15.50
N THR A 38 -17.26 -8.91 -14.55
CA THR A 38 -18.48 -8.72 -13.77
C THR A 38 -18.44 -7.44 -12.94
N GLY A 39 -17.32 -7.19 -12.25
CA GLY A 39 -17.10 -5.97 -11.49
C GLY A 39 -17.21 -4.71 -12.36
N SER A 40 -16.53 -4.69 -13.51
CA SER A 40 -16.61 -3.59 -14.47
C SER A 40 -18.02 -3.37 -15.02
N ALA A 41 -18.78 -4.44 -15.30
CA ALA A 41 -20.16 -4.34 -15.74
C ALA A 41 -21.06 -3.69 -14.66
N LEU A 42 -20.92 -4.11 -13.39
CA LEU A 42 -21.67 -3.49 -12.28
C LEU A 42 -21.31 -2.01 -12.11
N LEU A 43 -20.03 -1.66 -12.15
CA LEU A 43 -19.60 -0.25 -12.11
C LEU A 43 -20.23 0.58 -13.23
N LEU A 44 -20.30 0.01 -14.44
CA LEU A 44 -20.92 0.64 -15.58
C LEU A 44 -22.42 0.91 -15.34
N ILE A 45 -23.14 -0.14 -14.94
CA ILE A 45 -24.58 -0.11 -14.67
C ILE A 45 -24.90 0.89 -13.54
N GLY A 46 -24.19 0.81 -12.41
CA GLY A 46 -24.40 1.68 -11.26
C GLY A 46 -24.18 3.15 -11.60
N SER A 47 -23.13 3.47 -12.36
CA SER A 47 -22.83 4.84 -12.74
C SER A 47 -23.79 5.38 -13.81
N LEU A 48 -24.21 4.56 -14.77
CA LEU A 48 -25.26 4.94 -15.74
C LEU A 48 -26.60 5.19 -15.05
N GLY A 49 -26.95 4.39 -14.04
CA GLY A 49 -28.16 4.59 -13.23
C GLY A 49 -28.14 5.92 -12.47
N VAL A 50 -27.02 6.24 -11.81
CA VAL A 50 -26.83 7.53 -11.12
C VAL A 50 -26.86 8.71 -12.11
N TYR A 51 -26.22 8.57 -13.27
CA TYR A 51 -26.18 9.62 -14.29
C TYR A 51 -27.55 9.86 -14.93
N GLY A 52 -28.27 8.80 -15.32
CA GLY A 52 -29.61 8.88 -15.90
C GLY A 52 -30.62 9.54 -14.96
N ALA A 53 -30.57 9.22 -13.66
CA ALA A 53 -31.41 9.90 -12.68
C ALA A 53 -31.12 11.40 -12.58
N ARG A 54 -29.84 11.82 -12.65
CA ARG A 54 -29.48 13.25 -12.68
C ARG A 54 -30.07 13.99 -13.87
N LEU A 55 -30.04 13.39 -15.07
CA LEU A 55 -30.60 14.01 -16.27
C LEU A 55 -32.12 14.16 -16.17
N PHE A 56 -32.81 13.13 -15.67
CA PHE A 56 -34.26 13.15 -15.50
C PHE A 56 -34.74 14.26 -14.52
N ILE A 57 -33.96 14.53 -13.47
CA ILE A 57 -34.29 15.53 -12.44
C ILE A 57 -34.26 16.98 -12.98
N SER A 58 -33.45 17.27 -14.00
CA SER A 58 -33.35 18.63 -14.56
C SER A 58 -34.58 19.11 -15.37
N GLY A 59 -35.61 18.28 -15.53
CA GLY A 59 -36.71 18.49 -16.47
C GLY A 59 -38.09 18.90 -15.91
N THR A 60 -38.38 18.83 -14.61
CA THR A 60 -39.77 19.01 -14.11
C THR A 60 -39.88 19.77 -12.79
N GLY A 61 -40.52 20.93 -12.80
CA GLY A 61 -40.83 21.75 -11.61
C GLY A 61 -42.12 21.30 -10.92
N GLY A 62 -42.06 21.08 -9.59
CA GLY A 62 -43.15 20.56 -8.75
C GLY A 62 -42.84 19.20 -8.10
N PHE A 63 -41.69 18.63 -8.44
CA PHE A 63 -41.22 17.27 -8.22
C PHE A 63 -40.06 17.29 -7.21
N LEU A 64 -40.23 17.76 -5.96
CA LEU A 64 -39.13 17.80 -4.99
C LEU A 64 -39.13 16.61 -4.02
N ASP A 65 -40.29 16.24 -3.47
CA ASP A 65 -40.38 15.10 -2.52
C ASP A 65 -40.32 13.74 -3.22
N ALA A 66 -41.01 13.59 -4.36
CA ALA A 66 -40.85 12.40 -5.22
C ALA A 66 -39.43 12.30 -5.79
N VAL A 67 -38.73 13.44 -5.98
CA VAL A 67 -37.31 13.45 -6.36
C VAL A 67 -36.43 13.04 -5.21
N LEU A 68 -36.59 13.63 -4.04
CA LEU A 68 -35.76 13.33 -2.88
C LEU A 68 -35.87 11.84 -2.49
N SER A 69 -37.09 11.29 -2.46
CA SER A 69 -37.31 9.87 -2.15
C SER A 69 -36.69 8.93 -3.20
N ASN A 70 -36.90 9.19 -4.50
CA ASN A 70 -36.30 8.38 -5.57
C ASN A 70 -34.77 8.61 -5.69
N MET A 71 -34.28 9.80 -5.35
CA MET A 71 -32.86 10.13 -5.37
C MET A 71 -32.10 9.35 -4.31
N VAL A 72 -32.66 9.21 -3.11
CA VAL A 72 -32.07 8.38 -2.05
C VAL A 72 -31.99 6.92 -2.50
N ILE A 73 -33.05 6.38 -3.11
CA ILE A 73 -33.07 4.98 -3.60
C ILE A 73 -32.06 4.77 -4.74
N VAL A 74 -31.97 5.69 -5.70
CA VAL A 74 -31.03 5.57 -6.83
C VAL A 74 -29.57 5.79 -6.38
N LEU A 75 -29.32 6.70 -5.44
CA LEU A 75 -27.97 6.92 -4.90
C LEU A 75 -27.52 5.77 -4.01
N ILE A 76 -28.40 5.23 -3.17
CA ILE A 76 -28.10 4.05 -2.35
C ILE A 76 -27.94 2.82 -3.25
N GLY A 77 -28.90 2.56 -4.14
CA GLY A 77 -28.86 1.41 -5.05
C GLY A 77 -27.67 1.46 -6.00
N GLY A 78 -27.45 2.62 -6.64
CA GLY A 78 -26.26 2.87 -7.46
C GLY A 78 -24.97 2.78 -6.66
N GLY A 79 -24.95 3.29 -5.44
CA GLY A 79 -23.82 3.18 -4.51
C GLY A 79 -23.49 1.75 -4.13
N VAL A 80 -24.49 0.91 -3.83
CA VAL A 80 -24.33 -0.52 -3.52
C VAL A 80 -23.84 -1.28 -4.76
N ILE A 81 -24.41 -1.02 -5.94
CA ILE A 81 -23.96 -1.63 -7.19
C ILE A 81 -22.51 -1.24 -7.51
N CYS A 82 -22.15 0.03 -7.35
CA CYS A 82 -20.78 0.49 -7.55
C CYS A 82 -19.83 -0.10 -6.50
N GLY A 83 -20.23 -0.17 -5.22
CA GLY A 83 -19.42 -0.76 -4.15
C GLY A 83 -19.16 -2.25 -4.38
N THR A 84 -20.21 -3.01 -4.71
CA THR A 84 -20.09 -4.45 -5.03
C THR A 84 -19.26 -4.68 -6.29
N GLY A 85 -19.48 -3.87 -7.34
CA GLY A 85 -18.66 -3.89 -8.56
C GLY A 85 -17.18 -3.63 -8.27
N GLY A 86 -16.88 -2.65 -7.41
CA GLY A 86 -15.54 -2.33 -6.95
C GLY A 86 -14.86 -3.47 -6.18
N LEU A 87 -15.59 -4.12 -5.28
CA LEU A 87 -15.10 -5.28 -4.52
C LEU A 87 -14.78 -6.48 -5.43
N LEU A 88 -15.66 -6.78 -6.40
CA LEU A 88 -15.42 -7.85 -7.38
C LEU A 88 -14.24 -7.53 -8.29
N TYR A 89 -14.14 -6.28 -8.74
CA TYR A 89 -13.02 -5.83 -9.56
C TYR A 89 -11.69 -5.93 -8.80
N SER A 90 -11.66 -5.50 -7.53
CA SER A 90 -10.49 -5.62 -6.66
C SER A 90 -10.07 -7.08 -6.46
N ARG A 91 -11.01 -7.98 -6.10
CA ARG A 91 -10.72 -9.42 -6.01
C ARG A 91 -10.26 -10.01 -7.34
N GLY A 92 -10.83 -9.56 -8.44
CA GLY A 92 -10.40 -9.94 -9.78
C GLY A 92 -8.94 -9.59 -10.05
N GLN A 93 -8.49 -8.40 -9.64
CA GLN A 93 -7.09 -8.00 -9.72
C GLN A 93 -6.18 -8.88 -8.85
N GLN A 94 -6.60 -9.24 -7.63
CA GLN A 94 -5.78 -10.08 -6.74
C GLN A 94 -5.52 -11.46 -7.35
N HIS A 95 -6.51 -12.05 -8.04
CA HIS A 95 -6.34 -13.31 -8.77
C HIS A 95 -5.42 -13.21 -10.00
N LEU A 96 -5.13 -12.00 -10.49
CA LEU A 96 -4.34 -11.75 -11.68
C LEU A 96 -2.96 -11.15 -11.38
N GLN A 97 -2.67 -10.87 -10.11
CA GLN A 97 -1.37 -10.36 -9.70
C GLN A 97 -0.30 -11.42 -9.97
N ALA A 98 0.73 -11.04 -10.73
CA ALA A 98 1.85 -11.91 -11.01
C ALA A 98 2.68 -12.13 -9.73
N PRO A 99 3.24 -13.34 -9.53
CA PRO A 99 4.15 -13.61 -8.42
C PRO A 99 5.45 -12.81 -8.57
N ALA A 100 6.14 -12.55 -7.46
CA ALA A 100 7.35 -11.73 -7.44
C ALA A 100 8.46 -12.28 -8.35
N GLU A 101 8.57 -13.60 -8.45
CA GLU A 101 9.57 -14.29 -9.27
C GLU A 101 9.33 -14.05 -10.77
N GLU A 102 8.07 -14.09 -11.23
CA GLU A 102 7.71 -13.85 -12.64
C GLU A 102 8.07 -12.41 -13.04
N VAL A 103 7.76 -11.44 -12.17
CA VAL A 103 8.02 -10.02 -12.44
C VAL A 103 9.50 -9.69 -12.37
N THR A 104 10.22 -10.27 -11.42
CA THR A 104 11.67 -10.05 -11.29
C THR A 104 12.43 -10.72 -12.44
N ALA A 105 12.00 -11.90 -12.91
CA ALA A 105 12.61 -12.55 -14.08
C ALA A 105 12.35 -11.79 -15.39
N GLY A 106 11.23 -11.06 -15.47
CA GLY A 106 10.84 -10.27 -16.65
C GLY A 106 11.43 -8.87 -16.72
N ASP A 107 12.10 -8.38 -15.67
CA ASP A 107 12.69 -7.04 -15.59
C ASP A 107 14.21 -7.13 -15.41
N SER A 108 14.97 -6.40 -16.23
CA SER A 108 16.44 -6.41 -16.14
C SER A 108 16.99 -5.62 -14.95
N ARG A 109 16.17 -4.80 -14.28
CA ARG A 109 16.56 -4.00 -13.12
C ARG A 109 16.45 -4.84 -11.86
N ALA A 110 17.43 -4.69 -10.97
CA ALA A 110 17.34 -5.27 -9.63
C ALA A 110 16.08 -4.77 -8.88
N PRO A 111 15.45 -5.62 -8.05
CA PRO A 111 14.15 -5.33 -7.45
C PRO A 111 14.22 -4.22 -6.40
N VAL A 112 13.07 -3.59 -6.14
CA VAL A 112 12.84 -2.78 -4.96
C VAL A 112 12.20 -3.67 -3.90
N LEU A 113 12.87 -3.88 -2.77
CA LEU A 113 12.35 -4.67 -1.67
C LEU A 113 11.55 -3.76 -0.74
N TYR A 114 10.25 -4.03 -0.61
CA TYR A 114 9.36 -3.33 0.30
C TYR A 114 9.06 -4.18 1.54
N LEU A 115 9.57 -3.73 2.68
CA LEU A 115 9.43 -4.36 3.99
C LEU A 115 8.45 -3.56 4.85
N ARG A 116 7.57 -4.28 5.55
CA ARG A 116 6.50 -3.71 6.38
C ARG A 116 6.00 -4.75 7.38
N SER A 117 5.47 -4.30 8.50
CA SER A 117 4.76 -5.18 9.44
C SER A 117 3.44 -5.68 8.82
N PHE A 118 3.09 -6.95 9.06
CA PHE A 118 1.78 -7.49 8.67
C PHE A 118 0.62 -6.89 9.47
N GLU A 119 0.88 -6.35 10.67
CA GLU A 119 -0.14 -5.70 11.48
C GLU A 119 -0.65 -4.41 10.82
N ASP A 120 0.25 -3.65 10.18
CA ASP A 120 -0.06 -2.44 9.41
C ASP A 120 -0.92 -2.72 8.16
N ASP A 121 -0.92 -3.97 7.69
CA ASP A 121 -1.72 -4.40 6.54
C ASP A 121 -3.20 -4.51 6.90
N SER A 122 -3.51 -4.84 8.16
CA SER A 122 -4.89 -4.94 8.65
C SER A 122 -5.59 -3.58 8.66
N VAL A 123 -4.86 -2.52 8.98
CA VAL A 123 -5.33 -1.13 8.94
C VAL A 123 -5.58 -0.69 7.48
N THR A 124 -4.68 -1.08 6.57
CA THR A 124 -4.80 -0.78 5.13
C THR A 124 -5.99 -1.52 4.48
N LYS A 125 -6.35 -2.72 4.97
CA LYS A 125 -7.52 -3.50 4.49
C LYS A 125 -8.86 -2.73 4.65
N SER A 126 -8.96 -1.81 5.61
CA SER A 126 -10.17 -0.99 5.82
C SER A 126 -10.39 0.09 4.74
N SER A 127 -9.31 0.52 4.07
CA SER A 127 -9.35 1.58 3.04
C SER A 127 -9.98 1.12 1.72
N HIS A 128 -10.07 -0.20 1.48
CA HIS A 128 -10.66 -0.76 0.26
C HIS A 128 -12.16 -0.43 0.11
N LEU A 129 -12.84 -0.03 1.18
CA LEU A 129 -14.28 0.29 1.16
C LEU A 129 -14.58 1.80 0.97
N ALA A 130 -13.57 2.67 1.09
CA ALA A 130 -13.75 4.13 1.05
C ALA A 130 -13.61 4.73 -0.36
N GLY A 131 -13.40 3.89 -1.38
CA GLY A 131 -13.25 4.32 -2.76
C GLY A 131 -14.60 4.66 -3.40
N SER A 132 -14.72 5.86 -3.96
CA SER A 132 -15.85 6.21 -4.83
C SER A 132 -15.60 5.58 -6.20
N TYR A 133 -16.20 4.42 -6.45
CA TYR A 133 -16.08 3.71 -7.73
C TYR A 133 -16.94 4.32 -8.84
N ALA A 134 -16.67 5.59 -9.17
CA ALA A 134 -17.23 6.21 -10.37
C ALA A 134 -16.47 5.73 -11.62
N ILE A 135 -17.18 5.50 -12.73
CA ILE A 135 -16.54 5.23 -14.04
C ILE A 135 -15.51 6.34 -14.33
N GLY A 136 -14.30 5.94 -14.74
CA GLY A 136 -13.24 6.86 -15.17
C GLY A 136 -12.23 7.25 -14.09
N SER A 137 -12.47 6.96 -12.81
CA SER A 137 -11.44 7.10 -11.78
C SER A 137 -10.84 5.73 -11.45
N ARG A 138 -9.62 5.45 -11.94
CA ARG A 138 -8.78 4.38 -11.36
C ARG A 138 -8.45 4.79 -9.92
N GLN A 139 -9.07 4.10 -8.96
CA GLN A 139 -8.72 4.25 -7.55
C GLN A 139 -7.81 3.08 -7.18
N PHE A 140 -6.56 3.42 -6.91
CA PHE A 140 -5.55 2.56 -6.35
C PHE A 140 -5.60 2.65 -4.83
N THR A 141 -5.24 1.58 -4.15
CA THR A 141 -4.89 1.64 -2.73
C THR A 141 -3.64 2.50 -2.56
N GLU A 142 -3.42 3.04 -1.36
CA GLU A 142 -2.20 3.79 -1.07
C GLU A 142 -0.93 2.95 -1.34
N GLU A 143 -0.96 1.66 -1.00
CA GLU A 143 0.13 0.75 -1.31
C GLU A 143 0.37 0.60 -2.82
N GLN A 144 -0.70 0.48 -3.62
CA GLN A 144 -0.58 0.46 -5.08
C GLN A 144 0.02 1.78 -5.60
N GLU A 145 -0.38 2.92 -5.04
CA GLU A 145 0.15 4.22 -5.45
C GLU A 145 1.65 4.34 -5.16
N LEU A 146 2.06 3.96 -3.96
CA LEU A 146 3.44 3.91 -3.54
C LEU A 146 4.24 2.94 -4.41
N THR A 147 3.71 1.74 -4.67
CA THR A 147 4.35 0.72 -5.53
C THR A 147 4.56 1.27 -6.95
N LEU A 148 3.56 1.93 -7.52
CA LEU A 148 3.65 2.55 -8.85
C LEU A 148 4.63 3.73 -8.93
N ALA A 149 4.87 4.43 -7.82
CA ALA A 149 5.91 5.45 -7.74
C ALA A 149 7.30 4.81 -7.65
N LEU A 150 7.45 3.81 -6.77
CA LEU A 150 8.70 3.07 -6.52
C LEU A 150 9.15 2.23 -7.72
N SER A 151 8.23 1.78 -8.58
CA SER A 151 8.54 0.98 -9.78
C SER A 151 9.45 1.69 -10.78
N THR A 152 9.63 3.01 -10.61
CA THR A 152 10.66 3.81 -11.29
C THR A 152 12.07 3.25 -11.06
N ALA A 153 12.36 2.75 -9.85
CA ALA A 153 13.67 2.17 -9.51
C ALA A 153 13.83 0.71 -9.97
N GLY A 154 12.78 -0.10 -9.94
CA GLY A 154 12.82 -1.52 -10.30
C GLY A 154 11.50 -2.22 -10.02
N PRO A 155 11.36 -3.53 -10.32
CA PRO A 155 10.17 -4.29 -9.95
C PRO A 155 10.03 -4.32 -8.42
N VAL A 156 8.86 -3.94 -7.90
CA VAL A 156 8.64 -3.83 -6.45
C VAL A 156 8.10 -5.14 -5.90
N ILE A 157 8.83 -5.72 -4.96
CA ILE A 157 8.49 -6.98 -4.30
C ILE A 157 8.34 -6.78 -2.80
N ALA A 158 7.46 -7.54 -2.17
CA ALA A 158 7.26 -7.53 -0.72
C ALA A 158 7.06 -8.96 -0.21
N VAL A 159 7.42 -9.19 1.05
CA VAL A 159 7.14 -10.47 1.70
C VAL A 159 5.63 -10.59 1.95
N GLY A 160 5.05 -11.72 1.59
CA GLY A 160 3.65 -12.04 1.83
C GLY A 160 3.42 -12.67 3.20
N GLN A 161 2.22 -12.48 3.76
CA GLN A 161 1.85 -13.11 5.03
C GLN A 161 1.62 -14.62 4.82
N PRO A 162 2.18 -15.50 5.66
CA PRO A 162 1.88 -16.93 5.59
C PRO A 162 0.37 -17.21 5.70
N GLY A 163 -0.14 -18.12 4.88
CA GLY A 163 -1.57 -18.47 4.85
C GLY A 163 -2.48 -17.43 4.19
N GLU A 164 -1.93 -16.38 3.56
CA GLU A 164 -2.70 -15.41 2.79
C GLU A 164 -3.44 -16.09 1.61
N GLN A 165 -4.77 -15.96 1.58
CA GLN A 165 -5.61 -16.63 0.58
C GLN A 165 -5.45 -16.03 -0.83
N LEU A 166 -5.29 -14.71 -0.91
CA LEU A 166 -5.07 -13.94 -2.13
C LEU A 166 -4.15 -12.78 -1.82
N PRO A 167 -3.17 -12.48 -2.70
CA PRO A 167 -2.20 -11.44 -2.44
C PRO A 167 -2.86 -10.06 -2.36
N LEU A 168 -2.37 -9.22 -1.45
CA LEU A 168 -2.69 -7.81 -1.40
C LEU A 168 -2.18 -7.07 -2.65
N LEU A 169 -3.04 -6.20 -3.20
CA LEU A 169 -2.71 -5.36 -4.34
C LEU A 169 -1.62 -4.34 -4.00
N GLY A 170 -0.68 -4.15 -4.91
CA GLY A 170 0.49 -3.29 -4.71
C GLY A 170 1.75 -4.03 -5.11
N ALA A 171 2.71 -4.12 -4.19
CA ALA A 171 3.95 -4.85 -4.38
C ALA A 171 3.68 -6.34 -4.69
N HIS A 172 4.52 -6.94 -5.53
CA HIS A 172 4.41 -8.35 -5.86
C HIS A 172 4.86 -9.21 -4.68
N ARG A 173 4.04 -10.19 -4.29
CA ARG A 173 4.30 -11.01 -3.10
C ARG A 173 5.28 -12.12 -3.41
N LEU A 174 6.26 -12.23 -2.53
CA LEU A 174 7.11 -13.40 -2.38
C LEU A 174 6.74 -14.09 -1.06
N TYR A 175 6.42 -15.37 -1.13
CA TYR A 175 6.10 -16.18 0.04
C TYR A 175 7.31 -17.06 0.35
N MET A 176 7.64 -17.20 1.63
CA MET A 176 8.84 -17.89 2.10
C MET A 176 8.47 -18.82 3.24
N ASP A 177 9.28 -19.87 3.38
CA ASP A 177 9.16 -20.94 4.36
C ASP A 177 9.87 -20.58 5.68
N GLU A 178 10.18 -21.57 6.52
CA GLU A 178 10.73 -21.39 7.87
C GLU A 178 12.08 -20.64 7.89
N ASP A 179 12.83 -20.59 6.78
CA ASP A 179 14.12 -19.88 6.69
C ASP A 179 13.99 -18.41 6.19
N TRP A 180 12.87 -17.78 6.55
CA TRP A 180 12.51 -16.44 6.08
C TRP A 180 13.58 -15.37 6.38
N GLN A 181 14.29 -15.45 7.51
CA GLN A 181 15.29 -14.44 7.88
C GLN A 181 16.49 -14.41 6.92
N ASN A 182 17.03 -15.59 6.59
CA ASN A 182 18.13 -15.68 5.63
C ASN A 182 17.66 -15.20 4.26
N ARG A 183 16.43 -15.57 3.88
CA ARG A 183 15.84 -15.13 2.62
C ARG A 183 15.67 -13.61 2.53
N VAL A 184 15.22 -12.95 3.61
CA VAL A 184 15.12 -11.49 3.67
C VAL A 184 16.50 -10.85 3.52
N ILE A 185 17.54 -11.40 4.15
CA ILE A 185 18.92 -10.90 4.02
C ILE A 185 19.43 -11.01 2.57
N GLU A 186 19.15 -12.13 1.89
CA GLU A 186 19.49 -12.30 0.47
C GLU A 186 18.78 -11.27 -0.41
N LEU A 187 17.47 -11.06 -0.18
CA LEU A 187 16.69 -10.06 -0.90
C LEU A 187 17.23 -8.65 -0.67
N MET A 188 17.57 -8.29 0.58
CA MET A 188 18.18 -6.99 0.89
C MET A 188 19.49 -6.79 0.12
N THR A 189 20.33 -7.83 0.07
CA THR A 189 21.63 -7.77 -0.61
C THR A 189 21.46 -7.54 -2.12
N GLY A 190 20.50 -8.22 -2.74
CA GLY A 190 20.21 -8.13 -4.18
C GLY A 190 19.32 -6.95 -4.61
N ALA A 191 18.64 -6.28 -3.67
CA ALA A 191 17.69 -5.22 -3.99
C ALA A 191 18.38 -3.91 -4.41
N ARG A 192 17.89 -3.26 -5.46
CA ARG A 192 18.35 -1.92 -5.84
C ARG A 192 18.05 -0.87 -4.77
N LEU A 193 16.88 -0.99 -4.14
CA LEU A 193 16.39 -0.11 -3.09
C LEU A 193 15.63 -0.94 -2.06
N ILE A 194 15.90 -0.71 -0.79
CA ILE A 194 15.14 -1.25 0.35
C ILE A 194 14.24 -0.13 0.84
N VAL A 195 12.95 -0.40 0.86
CA VAL A 195 11.92 0.49 1.38
C VAL A 195 11.36 -0.15 2.63
N LEU A 196 11.56 0.48 3.79
CA LEU A 196 11.07 -0.02 5.07
C LEU A 196 9.97 0.89 5.58
N ARG A 197 8.75 0.39 5.72
CA ARG A 197 7.69 1.10 6.45
C ARG A 197 7.98 0.98 7.94
N LEU A 198 8.16 2.13 8.60
CA LEU A 198 8.44 2.13 10.03
C LEU A 198 7.20 1.72 10.81
N GLY A 199 7.45 0.87 11.80
CA GLY A 199 6.50 0.39 12.80
C GLY A 199 7.22 0.20 14.13
N THR A 200 6.48 -0.23 15.14
CA THR A 200 6.98 -0.37 16.52
C THR A 200 7.37 -1.81 16.88
N THR A 201 7.19 -2.77 15.97
CA THR A 201 7.43 -4.19 16.22
C THR A 201 8.91 -4.57 16.20
N GLU A 202 9.27 -5.67 16.88
CA GLU A 202 10.64 -6.19 16.91
C GLU A 202 11.09 -6.70 15.54
N GLY A 203 10.19 -7.26 14.73
CA GLY A 203 10.48 -7.68 13.36
C GLY A 203 10.98 -6.51 12.50
N VAL A 204 10.26 -5.39 12.49
CA VAL A 204 10.66 -4.17 11.74
C VAL A 204 12.00 -3.63 12.27
N TRP A 205 12.23 -3.70 13.58
CA TRP A 205 13.51 -3.31 14.15
C TRP A 205 14.67 -4.20 13.68
N TRP A 206 14.47 -5.51 13.66
CA TRP A 206 15.47 -6.45 13.15
C TRP A 206 15.77 -6.18 11.66
N GLU A 207 14.74 -5.96 10.83
CA GLU A 207 14.89 -5.62 9.41
C GLU A 207 15.72 -4.35 9.22
N PHE A 208 15.43 -3.33 10.02
CA PHE A 208 16.20 -2.08 10.04
C PHE A 208 17.67 -2.31 10.39
N GLU A 209 17.96 -3.09 11.44
CA GLU A 209 19.33 -3.42 11.81
C GLU A 209 20.06 -4.19 10.71
N GLN A 210 19.39 -5.15 10.05
CA GLN A 210 20.00 -5.88 8.94
C GLN A 210 20.31 -4.95 7.77
N ALA A 211 19.41 -4.01 7.45
CA ALA A 211 19.61 -3.03 6.40
C ALA A 211 20.81 -2.12 6.73
N LEU A 212 20.86 -1.53 7.93
CA LEU A 212 21.98 -0.68 8.35
C LEU A 212 23.34 -1.40 8.28
N ALA A 213 23.37 -2.69 8.58
CA ALA A 213 24.61 -3.47 8.61
C ALA A 213 25.10 -3.93 7.22
N ARG A 214 24.22 -3.98 6.20
CA ARG A 214 24.51 -4.68 4.93
C ARG A 214 24.36 -3.83 3.68
N VAL A 215 23.56 -2.77 3.72
CA VAL A 215 23.35 -1.92 2.54
C VAL A 215 23.95 -0.53 2.72
N GLY A 216 24.39 0.04 1.60
CA GLY A 216 24.82 1.43 1.55
C GLY A 216 23.65 2.38 1.86
N PRO A 217 23.94 3.57 2.43
CA PRO A 217 22.93 4.53 2.83
C PRO A 217 21.99 4.92 1.67
N GLU A 218 22.53 5.03 0.45
CA GLU A 218 21.76 5.46 -0.72
C GLU A 218 20.69 4.44 -1.15
N ARG A 219 20.75 3.21 -0.62
CA ARG A 219 19.82 2.12 -0.94
C ARG A 219 18.74 1.93 0.13
N LEU A 220 18.69 2.76 1.19
CA LEU A 220 17.69 2.66 2.24
C LEU A 220 16.71 3.85 2.21
N LEU A 221 15.42 3.54 2.11
CA LEU A 221 14.30 4.48 2.21
C LEU A 221 13.39 4.05 3.35
N LEU A 222 13.21 4.91 4.35
CA LEU A 222 12.27 4.67 5.44
C LEU A 222 10.97 5.45 5.18
N LEU A 223 9.84 4.77 5.19
CA LEU A 223 8.52 5.40 5.11
C LEU A 223 8.02 5.65 6.53
N VAL A 224 7.78 6.92 6.83
CA VAL A 224 7.33 7.35 8.16
C VAL A 224 5.79 7.34 8.17
N PRO A 225 5.14 6.56 9.03
CA PRO A 225 3.67 6.55 9.13
C PRO A 225 3.14 7.92 9.60
N SER A 226 1.90 8.24 9.22
CA SER A 226 1.14 9.43 9.63
C SER A 226 0.51 9.31 11.01
N ASP A 227 0.77 8.22 11.73
CA ASP A 227 0.12 7.95 13.01
C ASP A 227 0.46 9.03 14.05
N PRO A 228 -0.54 9.60 14.75
CA PRO A 228 -0.33 10.55 15.84
C PRO A 228 0.43 9.99 17.06
N GLU A 229 0.56 8.67 17.25
CA GLU A 229 1.09 8.06 18.48
C GLU A 229 2.64 7.96 18.58
N ASP A 230 3.41 8.97 18.17
CA ASP A 230 4.86 9.01 18.43
C ASP A 230 5.67 7.80 17.89
N ALA A 231 5.11 6.95 17.02
CA ALA A 231 5.79 5.73 16.54
C ALA A 231 7.16 6.02 15.91
N TYR A 232 7.24 7.10 15.12
CA TYR A 232 8.52 7.58 14.60
C TYR A 232 9.48 8.04 15.69
N GLU A 233 8.97 8.74 16.72
CA GLU A 233 9.81 9.27 17.79
C GLU A 233 10.37 8.14 18.66
N HIS A 234 9.55 7.13 18.98
CA HIS A 234 10.00 5.89 19.60
C HIS A 234 11.07 5.17 18.77
N PHE A 235 10.82 5.03 17.46
CA PHE A 235 11.79 4.43 16.55
C PHE A 235 13.10 5.23 16.50
N ARG A 236 13.00 6.57 16.41
CA ARG A 236 14.14 7.50 16.39
C ARG A 236 14.98 7.40 17.66
N GLN A 237 14.36 7.35 18.82
CA GLN A 237 15.06 7.20 20.10
C GLN A 237 15.82 5.87 20.16
N ARG A 238 15.21 4.78 19.69
CA ARG A 238 15.86 3.48 19.60
C ARG A 238 17.00 3.44 18.57
N ALA A 239 16.85 4.18 17.46
CA ALA A 239 17.84 4.32 16.40
C ALA A 239 19.04 5.20 16.76
N HIS A 240 18.88 6.17 17.66
CA HIS A 240 19.90 7.16 18.02
C HIS A 240 21.31 6.61 18.30
N PRO A 241 21.50 5.45 18.98
CA PRO A 241 22.85 4.89 19.19
C PRO A 241 23.53 4.38 17.91
N ARG A 242 22.76 4.10 16.86
CA ARG A 242 23.24 3.50 15.60
C ARG A 242 23.28 4.52 14.47
N ILE A 243 22.30 5.41 14.41
CA ILE A 243 22.14 6.39 13.35
C ILE A 243 21.37 7.61 13.85
N ASN A 244 21.77 8.79 13.39
CA ASN A 244 21.07 10.02 13.71
C ASN A 244 19.88 10.21 12.75
N LEU A 245 18.65 9.95 13.23
CA LEU A 245 17.44 10.30 12.48
C LEU A 245 16.93 11.69 12.94
N PRO A 246 16.47 12.54 12.02
CA PRO A 246 16.09 13.92 12.34
C PRO A 246 14.81 13.94 13.16
N ALA A 247 14.69 14.89 14.10
CA ALA A 247 13.41 15.21 14.69
C ALA A 247 12.49 15.81 13.60
N LEU A 248 11.25 15.35 13.53
CA LEU A 248 10.29 15.86 12.56
C LEU A 248 9.50 16.99 13.20
N LEU A 249 9.39 18.11 12.49
CA LEU A 249 8.57 19.25 12.93
C LEU A 249 7.12 18.82 13.07
N ASP A 250 6.36 19.36 14.02
CA ASP A 250 4.94 19.00 14.15
C ASP A 250 4.17 19.20 12.82
N PRO A 251 3.20 18.34 12.52
CA PRO A 251 2.30 18.59 11.41
C PRO A 251 1.64 19.96 11.61
N PRO A 252 1.47 20.76 10.54
CA PRO A 252 0.82 22.07 10.66
C PRO A 252 -0.57 21.90 11.29
N ALA A 253 -0.93 22.77 12.23
CA ALA A 253 -2.22 22.75 12.92
C ALA A 253 -3.38 22.61 11.91
N LEU A 254 -4.42 21.86 12.33
CA LEU A 254 -5.58 21.27 11.62
C LEU A 254 -6.26 22.00 10.42
N GLY A 255 -5.77 23.14 9.93
CA GLY A 255 -6.39 23.99 8.90
C GLY A 255 -5.75 23.97 7.50
N LEU A 256 -4.53 23.47 7.33
CA LEU A 256 -3.93 23.27 6.00
C LEU A 256 -4.24 21.85 5.52
N ARG A 257 -4.71 21.72 4.27
CA ARG A 257 -5.21 20.48 3.66
C ARG A 257 -4.26 19.30 3.94
N HIS A 258 -4.59 18.47 4.92
CA HIS A 258 -3.78 17.30 5.27
C HIS A 258 -3.77 16.36 4.07
N SER A 259 -2.58 15.89 3.69
CA SER A 259 -2.48 14.72 2.83
C SER A 259 -3.24 13.58 3.53
N ARG A 260 -4.16 12.93 2.80
CA ARG A 260 -4.94 11.78 3.33
C ARG A 260 -4.14 10.48 3.31
N MET A 261 -2.81 10.55 3.21
CA MET A 261 -1.95 9.39 3.15
C MET A 261 -1.68 8.87 4.56
N SER A 262 -1.70 7.56 4.72
CA SER A 262 -1.24 6.85 5.91
C SER A 262 0.27 6.96 6.12
N VAL A 263 1.01 7.38 5.08
CA VAL A 263 2.44 7.71 5.13
C VAL A 263 2.64 9.22 5.15
N ARG A 264 3.31 9.71 6.20
CA ARG A 264 3.61 11.12 6.43
C ARG A 264 4.66 11.64 5.45
N GLY A 265 5.66 10.81 5.19
CA GLY A 265 6.82 11.20 4.43
C GLY A 265 7.83 10.07 4.27
N ALA A 266 8.93 10.38 3.62
CA ALA A 266 10.00 9.44 3.35
C ALA A 266 11.35 10.00 3.85
N LEU A 267 12.10 9.19 4.58
CA LEU A 267 13.46 9.48 5.01
C LEU A 267 14.44 8.66 4.18
N PHE A 268 15.41 9.31 3.56
CA PHE A 268 16.48 8.66 2.82
C PHE A 268 17.84 9.18 3.27
N PHE A 269 18.91 8.50 2.86
CA PHE A 269 20.25 8.83 3.30
C PHE A 269 21.17 9.11 2.11
N GLY A 270 21.96 10.17 2.23
CA GLY A 270 23.11 10.44 1.37
C GLY A 270 24.39 9.78 1.91
N PRO A 271 25.55 10.09 1.31
CA PRO A 271 26.84 9.56 1.74
C PRO A 271 27.09 9.79 3.24
N GLY A 272 27.67 8.78 3.89
CA GLY A 272 27.96 8.82 5.33
C GLY A 272 26.72 8.82 6.23
N TRP A 273 25.60 8.28 5.76
CA TRP A 273 24.33 8.21 6.50
C TRP A 273 23.72 9.58 6.82
N THR A 274 23.95 10.59 5.97
CA THR A 274 23.36 11.92 6.14
C THR A 274 21.85 11.85 5.87
N PRO A 275 20.98 12.14 6.86
CA PRO A 275 19.54 11.94 6.71
C PRO A 275 18.87 13.10 5.96
N HIS A 276 17.90 12.77 5.11
CA HIS A 276 17.07 13.71 4.38
C HIS A 276 15.59 13.29 4.48
N PHE A 277 14.71 14.20 4.91
CA PHE A 277 13.29 13.92 5.06
C PHE A 277 12.45 14.67 4.02
N ILE A 278 11.57 13.95 3.34
CA ILE A 278 10.58 14.47 2.41
C ILE A 278 9.21 14.38 3.09
N ASP A 279 8.64 15.53 3.42
CA ASP A 279 7.33 15.62 4.08
C ASP A 279 6.21 15.70 3.02
N PHE A 280 5.40 14.63 2.91
CA PHE A 280 4.29 14.57 1.95
C PHE A 280 3.09 15.45 2.39
N HIS A 281 3.02 15.83 3.66
CA HIS A 281 1.92 16.63 4.21
C HIS A 281 2.16 18.13 4.05
N ARG A 282 3.42 18.56 3.93
CA ARG A 282 3.80 19.96 3.73
C ARG A 282 3.94 20.36 2.27
N ALA A 283 4.07 19.39 1.37
CA ALA A 283 4.05 19.71 -0.04
C ALA A 283 2.67 20.29 -0.41
N PRO A 284 2.60 21.30 -1.30
CA PRO A 284 1.34 21.84 -1.77
C PRO A 284 0.64 20.76 -2.60
N MET A 285 -0.09 19.87 -1.90
CA MET A 285 -0.92 18.88 -2.56
C MET A 285 -1.97 19.66 -3.34
N PRO A 286 -1.97 19.57 -4.68
CA PRO A 286 -3.02 20.20 -5.44
C PRO A 286 -4.36 19.60 -4.98
N LEU A 287 -5.46 20.33 -5.19
CA LEU A 287 -6.85 19.91 -4.86
C LEU A 287 -7.30 18.69 -5.71
N MET A 288 -6.35 17.87 -6.14
CA MET A 288 -6.44 16.86 -7.18
C MET A 288 -7.02 15.59 -6.61
N ARG A 289 -8.17 15.23 -7.16
CA ARG A 289 -8.82 13.94 -6.96
C ARG A 289 -8.24 12.97 -7.98
N GLY A 290 -7.69 11.84 -7.52
CA GLY A 290 -7.32 10.72 -8.38
C GLY A 290 -5.97 10.09 -7.99
N SER A 291 -5.89 8.77 -8.10
CA SER A 291 -4.70 8.01 -7.73
C SER A 291 -3.49 8.30 -8.63
N GLU A 292 -3.70 8.56 -9.92
CA GLU A 292 -2.61 8.85 -10.86
C GLU A 292 -1.83 10.11 -10.48
N VAL A 293 -2.52 11.14 -9.99
CA VAL A 293 -1.87 12.35 -9.50
C VAL A 293 -1.05 12.05 -8.25
N ARG A 294 -1.58 11.25 -7.32
CA ARG A 294 -0.84 10.89 -6.09
C ARG A 294 0.41 10.09 -6.42
N VAL A 295 0.31 9.15 -7.36
CA VAL A 295 1.45 8.41 -7.90
C VAL A 295 2.52 9.36 -8.46
N GLU A 296 2.13 10.32 -9.31
CA GLU A 296 3.07 11.28 -9.90
C GLU A 296 3.67 12.22 -8.86
N PHE A 297 2.88 12.64 -7.88
CA PHE A 297 3.34 13.44 -6.76
C PHE A 297 4.42 12.69 -5.95
N VAL A 298 4.15 11.46 -5.53
CA VAL A 298 5.12 10.64 -4.79
C VAL A 298 6.36 10.36 -5.64
N ARG A 299 6.18 10.06 -6.93
CA ARG A 299 7.29 9.84 -7.88
C ARG A 299 8.21 11.04 -7.97
N LYS A 300 7.67 12.25 -8.14
CA LYS A 300 8.48 13.48 -8.16
C LYS A 300 9.13 13.76 -6.82
N ALA A 301 8.40 13.55 -5.72
CA ALA A 301 8.94 13.74 -4.38
C ALA A 301 10.15 12.81 -4.12
N LEU A 302 10.11 11.58 -4.63
CA LEU A 302 11.19 10.59 -4.52
C LEU A 302 12.27 10.71 -5.61
N GLU A 303 12.22 11.71 -6.48
CA GLU A 303 13.26 11.93 -7.51
C GLU A 303 14.69 11.98 -6.94
N PRO A 304 14.98 12.65 -5.80
CA PRO A 304 16.31 12.62 -5.19
C PRO A 304 16.76 11.20 -4.81
N VAL A 305 15.83 10.36 -4.34
CA VAL A 305 16.10 8.96 -3.99
C VAL A 305 16.41 8.13 -5.23
N PHE A 306 15.72 8.39 -6.35
CA PHE A 306 16.02 7.68 -7.60
C PHE A 306 17.32 8.15 -8.25
N ALA A 307 17.68 9.42 -8.06
CA ALA A 307 18.91 9.99 -8.61
C ALA A 307 20.18 9.38 -7.98
N GLN A 308 20.16 9.05 -6.69
CA GLN A 308 21.28 8.40 -6.00
C GLN A 308 21.46 6.91 -6.34
N LEU A 309 20.50 6.29 -7.05
CA LEU A 309 20.55 4.88 -7.49
C LEU A 309 21.07 4.71 -8.93
N ARG A 310 21.54 5.79 -9.57
CA ARG A 310 22.00 5.80 -10.96
C ARG A 310 23.51 5.54 -11.08
#